data_AF-A0A6J0JGK9-F1
#
_entry.id   AF-A0A6J0JGK9-F1
#
_cell.length_a   1.000
_cell.length_b   1.000
_cell.length_c   1.000
_cell.angle_alpha   90.00
_cell.angle_beta   90.00
_cell.angle_gamma   90.00
#
_symmetry.space_group_name_H-M   'P 1'
#
loop_
_entity.id
_entity.type
_entity.pdbx_description
1 polymer ?
#
loop_
_entity_poly.entity_id
_entity_poly.type
_entity_poly.pdbx_seq_one_letter_code
_entity_poly.pdbx_strand_id
1 'polypeptide(L)'
;MNSTTTHFVPPRRVGIYEPLHQFGMWGETFKNNIGNGGDMNSPSHIIIPNYQQIENNNLSEDTSHGTGGTPHMFDQEASTSRHPDKIQRRLAQNREAAKKSRLRKKAYVQHLETSRLKLIHLEQELDRARQQGFYVGNGIDTNSIGFSEPMNPGIATFEMEYGHWIQEQNNQICELRTVLQGQVSDVELRLLVETAMKHYFDLFRMKSAAAKEDVFFVMSGMWRTSAERFFLWIGGFRPSDLLKVLLPHFDVMTDQQILDVCNLRQSCQQAEDALSQGMEKLQHTLADCVAGGRLGEGSYIPQVNSAMERLEALVSFVNQADHLRHEALQQMNRILTTRQAARGLLALGEYFQRLRALSSSWATRDREQT
;
A
#
# COMPACT_ATOMS: atom_id res chain seq x y z
N MET A 1 -77.80 37.48 -1.42
CA MET A 1 -76.61 36.61 -1.34
C MET A 1 -75.96 36.60 -2.71
N ASN A 2 -74.80 37.22 -2.88
CA ASN A 2 -73.96 37.08 -4.06
C ASN A 2 -72.49 37.31 -3.63
N SER A 3 -71.72 36.24 -3.72
CA SER A 3 -70.31 36.14 -3.31
C SER A 3 -69.42 36.89 -4.30
N THR A 4 -68.43 37.63 -3.78
CA THR A 4 -67.35 38.20 -4.60
C THR A 4 -66.03 37.54 -4.22
N THR A 5 -65.48 36.82 -5.19
CA THR A 5 -64.29 35.97 -5.11
C THR A 5 -63.03 36.83 -5.01
N THR A 6 -62.21 36.63 -3.97
CA THR A 6 -60.89 37.27 -3.84
C THR A 6 -59.86 36.45 -4.61
N HIS A 7 -59.26 37.04 -5.65
CA HIS A 7 -58.16 36.43 -6.40
C HIS A 7 -56.88 36.42 -5.55
N PHE A 8 -56.33 35.22 -5.34
CA PHE A 8 -55.02 35.01 -4.74
C PHE A 8 -53.93 35.29 -5.79
N VAL A 9 -53.05 36.25 -5.50
CA VAL A 9 -51.86 36.56 -6.30
C VAL A 9 -50.66 35.88 -5.63
N PRO A 10 -49.96 34.92 -6.26
CA PRO A 10 -48.78 34.32 -5.67
C PRO A 10 -47.60 35.31 -5.71
N PRO A 11 -46.73 35.38 -4.68
CA PRO A 11 -45.59 36.28 -4.70
C PRO A 11 -44.56 35.80 -5.72
N ARG A 12 -44.02 36.77 -6.47
CA ARG A 12 -42.95 36.61 -7.46
C ARG A 12 -41.71 35.95 -6.83
N ARG A 13 -41.32 34.82 -7.42
CA ARG A 13 -40.02 34.17 -7.24
C ARG A 13 -38.94 35.04 -7.89
N VAL A 14 -38.05 35.61 -7.10
CA VAL A 14 -36.77 36.18 -7.56
C VAL A 14 -35.68 35.27 -7.01
N GLY A 15 -34.89 34.67 -7.91
CA GLY A 15 -33.72 33.83 -7.60
C GLY A 15 -32.65 34.64 -6.84
N ILE A 16 -31.62 34.03 -6.25
CA ILE A 16 -30.68 33.09 -6.86
C ILE A 16 -30.15 32.18 -5.75
N TYR A 17 -30.50 30.89 -5.79
CA TYR A 17 -29.67 29.82 -5.25
C TYR A 17 -29.85 28.66 -6.22
N GLU A 18 -28.78 28.34 -6.94
CA GLU A 18 -28.76 27.26 -7.92
C GLU A 18 -28.49 25.96 -7.15
N PRO A 19 -29.45 25.02 -7.07
CA PRO A 19 -29.21 23.73 -6.43
C PRO A 19 -28.19 22.94 -7.23
N LEU A 20 -27.34 22.17 -6.54
CA LEU A 20 -26.30 21.28 -7.07
C LEU A 20 -26.85 20.31 -8.14
N HIS A 21 -26.91 20.77 -9.40
CA HIS A 21 -27.26 19.92 -10.54
C HIS A 21 -26.06 19.15 -11.11
N GLN A 22 -24.84 19.40 -10.61
CA GLN A 22 -23.62 18.78 -11.14
C GLN A 22 -23.32 17.38 -10.54
N PHE A 23 -23.97 16.99 -9.44
CA PHE A 23 -23.82 15.65 -8.86
C PHE A 23 -24.65 14.56 -9.55
N GLY A 24 -25.64 14.92 -10.37
CA GLY A 24 -26.50 13.95 -11.07
C GLY A 24 -25.80 13.19 -12.20
N MET A 25 -24.66 13.68 -12.71
CA MET A 25 -24.01 13.09 -13.90
C MET A 25 -23.09 11.91 -13.59
N TRP A 26 -22.72 11.70 -12.32
CA TRP A 26 -21.80 10.62 -11.93
C TRP A 26 -22.41 9.23 -12.14
N GLY A 27 -23.74 9.09 -12.13
CA GLY A 27 -24.42 7.81 -12.36
C GLY A 27 -24.46 7.35 -13.83
N GLU A 28 -24.37 8.28 -14.78
CA GLU A 28 -24.47 7.98 -16.22
C GLU A 28 -23.12 7.61 -16.83
N THR A 29 -22.02 8.14 -16.30
CA THR A 29 -20.66 7.83 -16.77
C THR A 29 -20.29 6.36 -16.55
N PHE A 30 -20.87 5.69 -15.56
CA PHE A 30 -20.62 4.26 -15.29
C PHE A 30 -21.49 3.30 -16.11
N LYS A 31 -22.62 3.76 -16.66
CA LYS A 31 -23.50 2.90 -17.49
C LYS A 31 -22.99 2.73 -18.91
N ASN A 32 -22.25 3.70 -19.44
CA ASN A 32 -21.88 3.70 -20.85
C ASN A 32 -20.62 2.86 -21.19
N ASN A 33 -19.92 2.29 -20.20
CA ASN A 33 -18.69 1.52 -20.41
C ASN A 33 -18.77 0.02 -20.06
N ILE A 34 -19.95 -0.49 -19.68
CA ILE A 34 -20.11 -1.91 -19.31
C ILE A 34 -21.24 -2.51 -20.13
N GLY A 35 -20.84 -3.24 -21.18
CA GLY A 35 -21.73 -4.02 -22.03
C GLY A 35 -22.45 -5.13 -21.25
N ASN A 36 -23.67 -5.37 -21.73
CA ASN A 36 -24.71 -6.29 -21.23
C ASN A 36 -24.29 -7.76 -21.03
N GLY A 37 -24.95 -8.41 -20.07
CA GLY A 37 -25.01 -9.87 -19.82
C GLY A 37 -24.59 -10.18 -18.39
N GLY A 38 -25.28 -10.92 -17.53
CA GLY A 38 -26.41 -11.84 -17.60
C GLY A 38 -26.33 -12.68 -16.31
N ASP A 39 -27.48 -13.04 -15.73
CA ASP A 39 -27.64 -13.72 -14.42
C ASP A 39 -26.76 -14.97 -14.17
N MET A 40 -26.37 -15.23 -12.90
CA MET A 40 -26.73 -16.47 -12.15
C MET A 40 -26.04 -16.59 -10.76
N ASN A 41 -26.73 -17.31 -9.87
CA ASN A 41 -26.50 -17.52 -8.43
C ASN A 41 -25.40 -18.55 -8.06
N SER A 42 -24.89 -18.41 -6.81
CA SER A 42 -24.41 -19.42 -5.82
C SER A 42 -22.99 -20.03 -5.94
N PRO A 43 -22.44 -20.67 -4.88
CA PRO A 43 -22.25 -20.23 -3.49
C PRO A 43 -20.79 -20.47 -2.97
N SER A 44 -20.47 -19.84 -1.84
CA SER A 44 -19.15 -19.85 -1.17
C SER A 44 -18.68 -21.23 -0.69
N HIS A 45 -17.43 -21.60 -0.99
CA HIS A 45 -16.71 -22.71 -0.35
C HIS A 45 -15.50 -22.21 0.44
N ILE A 46 -15.51 -22.55 1.74
CA ILE A 46 -14.45 -22.31 2.73
C ILE A 46 -13.30 -23.29 2.49
N ILE A 47 -12.07 -22.79 2.33
CA ILE A 47 -10.84 -23.60 2.28
C ILE A 47 -10.13 -23.48 3.63
N ILE A 48 -9.93 -24.62 4.29
CA ILE A 48 -9.13 -24.78 5.52
C ILE A 48 -7.68 -25.13 5.11
N PRO A 49 -6.64 -24.47 5.65
CA PRO A 49 -5.26 -24.86 5.37
C PRO A 49 -4.84 -26.06 6.24
N ASN A 50 -4.27 -27.07 5.60
CA ASN A 50 -3.73 -28.26 6.26
C ASN A 50 -2.22 -28.08 6.49
N TYR A 51 -1.77 -28.19 7.74
CA TYR A 51 -0.36 -28.12 8.12
C TYR A 51 0.34 -29.42 7.70
N GLN A 52 1.36 -29.34 6.83
CA GLN A 52 2.24 -30.47 6.53
C GLN A 52 3.48 -30.42 7.44
N GLN A 53 3.58 -31.44 8.28
CA GLN A 53 4.64 -31.73 9.22
C GLN A 53 5.79 -32.45 8.49
N ILE A 54 7.00 -31.92 8.64
CA ILE A 54 8.24 -32.49 8.14
C ILE A 54 8.62 -33.67 9.03
N GLU A 55 8.71 -34.89 8.48
CA GLU A 55 9.38 -36.02 9.13
C GLU A 55 10.52 -36.56 8.25
N ASN A 56 11.74 -36.43 8.80
CA ASN A 56 12.95 -37.10 8.38
C ASN A 56 12.82 -38.61 8.64
N ASN A 57 13.19 -39.45 7.67
CA ASN A 57 13.58 -40.83 7.97
C ASN A 57 14.67 -41.32 7.01
N ASN A 58 15.88 -41.45 7.57
CA ASN A 58 16.97 -42.27 7.05
C ASN A 58 16.74 -43.71 7.50
N LEU A 59 16.50 -44.65 6.59
CA LEU A 59 16.65 -46.09 6.90
C LEU A 59 17.24 -46.88 5.72
N SER A 60 18.46 -47.36 5.99
CA SER A 60 19.10 -48.62 5.61
C SER A 60 18.26 -49.65 4.85
N GLU A 61 18.71 -50.01 3.64
CA GLU A 61 18.30 -51.24 2.93
C GLU A 61 19.10 -52.45 3.45
N ASP A 62 18.40 -53.43 4.02
CA ASP A 62 18.88 -54.78 4.25
C ASP A 62 17.92 -55.74 3.55
N THR A 63 18.38 -56.45 2.52
CA THR A 63 17.55 -57.38 1.74
C THR A 63 17.93 -58.81 2.08
N SER A 64 17.12 -59.43 2.94
CA SER A 64 17.15 -60.86 3.19
C SER A 64 16.25 -61.60 2.20
N HIS A 65 16.81 -62.52 1.42
CA HIS A 65 16.08 -63.67 0.88
C HIS A 65 16.84 -64.93 1.25
N GLY A 66 16.28 -65.71 2.19
CA GLY A 66 16.74 -67.04 2.56
C GLY A 66 15.72 -68.08 2.15
N THR A 67 16.18 -69.12 1.44
CA THR A 67 15.52 -70.43 1.40
C THR A 67 16.58 -71.53 1.30
N GLY A 68 16.63 -72.37 2.34
CA GLY A 68 16.80 -73.83 2.25
C GLY A 68 18.20 -74.41 2.05
N GLY A 69 18.80 -74.93 3.13
CA GLY A 69 19.90 -75.90 3.07
C GLY A 69 20.39 -76.34 4.45
N THR A 70 20.00 -77.54 4.88
CA THR A 70 20.39 -78.23 6.12
C THR A 70 21.87 -78.67 6.16
N PRO A 71 22.42 -79.01 7.34
CA PRO A 71 23.85 -78.88 7.64
C PRO A 71 24.63 -80.18 7.39
N HIS A 72 25.85 -80.06 6.86
CA HIS A 72 26.81 -81.15 6.81
C HIS A 72 28.04 -80.79 7.65
N MET A 73 28.26 -81.57 8.71
CA MET A 73 29.45 -81.56 9.56
C MET A 73 30.56 -82.45 8.96
N PHE A 74 31.80 -82.25 9.44
CA PHE A 74 33.08 -82.85 9.04
C PHE A 74 33.67 -82.28 7.74
N ASP A 75 34.92 -81.81 7.66
CA ASP A 75 36.12 -82.29 8.36
C ASP A 75 37.16 -81.19 8.64
N GLN A 76 37.98 -81.48 9.64
CA GLN A 76 39.15 -80.73 10.12
C GLN A 76 40.36 -80.98 9.21
N GLU A 77 41.29 -80.01 9.21
CA GLU A 77 42.68 -80.07 8.69
C GLU A 77 42.93 -79.90 7.18
N ALA A 78 43.30 -78.67 6.79
CA ALA A 78 44.58 -78.37 6.13
C ALA A 78 44.76 -76.86 5.91
N SER A 79 46.01 -76.39 6.03
CA SER A 79 46.57 -75.12 5.53
C SER A 79 46.50 -73.85 6.41
N THR A 80 47.34 -73.84 7.45
CA THR A 80 47.91 -72.63 8.09
C THR A 80 48.80 -71.77 7.17
N SER A 81 48.85 -72.02 5.84
CA SER A 81 49.70 -71.31 4.89
C SER A 81 49.01 -70.21 4.05
N ARG A 82 47.67 -70.04 4.12
CA ARG A 82 46.93 -69.02 3.34
C ARG A 82 46.45 -67.79 4.14
N HIS A 83 46.78 -67.72 5.42
CA HIS A 83 46.36 -66.64 6.32
C HIS A 83 47.19 -65.33 6.21
N PRO A 84 48.53 -65.35 6.07
CA PRO A 84 49.32 -64.12 6.03
C PRO A 84 49.06 -63.27 4.78
N ASP A 85 48.87 -63.89 3.61
CA ASP A 85 48.60 -63.18 2.35
C ASP A 85 47.24 -62.46 2.34
N LYS A 86 46.24 -63.03 3.03
CA LYS A 86 44.92 -62.40 3.18
C LYS A 86 44.98 -61.22 4.14
N ILE A 87 45.76 -61.33 5.22
CA ILE A 87 46.03 -60.22 6.15
C ILE A 87 46.81 -59.10 5.44
N GLN A 88 47.85 -59.42 4.68
CA GLN A 88 48.64 -58.43 3.93
C GLN A 88 47.78 -57.68 2.90
N ARG A 89 46.89 -58.37 2.18
CA ARG A 89 45.94 -57.74 1.25
C ARG A 89 44.96 -56.79 1.96
N ARG A 90 44.42 -57.16 3.12
CA ARG A 90 43.54 -56.27 3.91
C ARG A 90 44.28 -55.05 4.43
N LEU A 91 45.53 -55.20 4.88
CA LEU A 91 46.37 -54.09 5.31
C LEU A 91 46.68 -53.13 4.16
N ALA A 92 46.97 -53.65 2.96
CA ALA A 92 47.18 -52.84 1.77
C ALA A 92 45.91 -52.06 1.37
N GLN A 93 44.74 -52.71 1.37
CA GLN A 93 43.46 -52.06 1.11
C GLN A 93 43.12 -51.01 2.17
N ASN A 94 43.41 -51.26 3.45
CA ASN A 94 43.20 -50.28 4.52
C ASN A 94 44.11 -49.06 4.37
N ARG A 95 45.38 -49.27 3.97
CA ARG A 95 46.32 -48.17 3.65
C ARG A 95 45.81 -47.32 2.49
N GLU A 96 45.32 -47.93 1.41
CA GLU A 96 44.74 -47.20 0.28
C GLU A 96 43.42 -46.50 0.62
N ALA A 97 42.55 -47.15 1.39
CA ALA A 97 41.32 -46.54 1.89
C ALA A 97 41.61 -45.33 2.81
N ALA A 98 42.63 -45.43 3.67
CA ALA A 98 43.08 -44.34 4.52
C ALA A 98 43.66 -43.17 3.72
N LYS A 99 44.46 -43.43 2.67
CA LYS A 99 44.94 -42.39 1.75
C LYS A 99 43.78 -41.70 1.03
N LYS A 100 42.83 -42.46 0.48
CA LYS A 100 41.65 -41.91 -0.21
C LYS A 100 40.75 -41.11 0.74
N SER A 101 40.59 -41.57 1.99
CA SER A 101 39.88 -40.84 3.03
C SER A 101 40.57 -39.50 3.37
N ARG A 102 41.89 -39.51 3.57
CA ARG A 102 42.67 -38.29 3.80
C ARG A 102 42.56 -37.31 2.64
N LEU A 103 42.60 -37.79 1.39
CA LEU A 103 42.49 -36.93 0.21
C LEU A 103 41.10 -36.28 0.12
N ARG A 104 40.03 -37.03 0.38
CA ARG A 104 38.66 -36.48 0.42
C ARG A 104 38.48 -35.46 1.53
N LYS A 105 39.00 -35.73 2.73
CA LYS A 105 38.99 -34.76 3.84
C LYS A 105 39.76 -33.50 3.48
N LYS A 106 40.92 -33.62 2.85
CA LYS A 106 41.72 -32.48 2.40
C LYS A 106 40.95 -31.63 1.37
N ALA A 107 40.33 -32.26 0.38
CA ALA A 107 39.51 -31.56 -0.61
C ALA A 107 38.29 -30.87 0.02
N TYR A 108 37.64 -31.52 1.00
CA TYR A 108 36.52 -30.93 1.72
C TYR A 108 36.94 -29.70 2.55
N VAL A 109 38.09 -29.78 3.25
CA VAL A 109 38.63 -28.63 4.01
C VAL A 109 38.97 -27.46 3.07
N GLN A 110 39.60 -27.73 1.93
CA GLN A 110 39.88 -26.68 0.92
C GLN A 110 38.59 -26.04 0.39
N HIS A 111 37.55 -26.84 0.18
CA HIS A 111 36.25 -26.33 -0.22
C HIS A 111 35.63 -25.43 0.87
N LEU A 112 35.72 -25.83 2.14
CA LEU A 112 35.26 -25.01 3.27
C LEU A 112 36.03 -23.70 3.39
N GLU A 113 37.34 -23.71 3.20
CA GLU A 113 38.17 -22.49 3.18
C GLU A 113 37.76 -21.55 2.04
N THR A 114 37.50 -22.10 0.86
CA THR A 114 37.03 -21.34 -0.30
C THR A 114 35.65 -20.72 -0.04
N SER A 115 34.72 -21.50 0.53
CA SER A 115 33.38 -21.03 0.89
C SER A 115 33.41 -19.96 1.98
N ARG A 116 34.31 -20.10 2.96
CA ARG A 116 34.53 -19.08 4.01
C ARG A 116 35.01 -17.75 3.42
N LEU A 117 35.95 -17.77 2.48
CA LEU A 117 36.42 -16.55 1.81
C LEU A 117 35.32 -15.88 1.00
N LYS A 118 34.48 -16.66 0.30
CA LYS A 118 33.31 -16.12 -0.40
C LYS A 118 32.30 -15.47 0.54
N LEU A 119 32.07 -16.08 1.71
CA LEU A 119 31.17 -15.53 2.72
C LEU A 119 31.66 -14.17 3.22
N ILE A 120 32.96 -14.07 3.55
CA ILE A 120 33.58 -12.81 3.97
C ILE A 120 33.47 -11.74 2.88
N HIS A 121 33.64 -12.12 1.60
CA HIS A 121 33.49 -11.18 0.49
C HIS A 121 32.04 -10.67 0.37
N LEU A 122 31.06 -11.56 0.45
CA LEU A 122 29.64 -11.20 0.41
C LEU A 122 29.24 -10.31 1.60
N GLU A 123 29.75 -10.58 2.80
CA GLU A 123 29.53 -9.72 3.98
C GLU A 123 30.07 -8.31 3.74
N GLN A 124 31.27 -8.19 3.16
CA GLN A 124 31.86 -6.89 2.81
C GLN A 124 31.06 -6.15 1.73
N GLU A 125 30.54 -6.85 0.72
CA GLU A 125 29.66 -6.24 -0.29
C GLU A 125 28.32 -5.80 0.31
N LEU A 126 27.76 -6.58 1.23
CA LEU A 126 26.51 -6.26 1.92
C LEU A 126 26.68 -5.04 2.82
N ASP A 127 27.77 -4.95 3.58
CA ASP A 127 28.08 -3.77 4.39
C ASP A 127 28.33 -2.53 3.52
N ARG A 128 28.99 -2.69 2.36
CA ARG A 128 29.15 -1.59 1.39
C ARG A 128 27.80 -1.13 0.82
N ALA A 129 26.90 -2.06 0.49
CA ALA A 129 25.56 -1.74 0.01
C ALA A 129 24.72 -1.03 1.09
N ARG A 130 24.82 -1.45 2.36
CA ARG A 130 24.19 -0.76 3.50
C ARG A 130 24.72 0.66 3.68
N GLN A 131 26.04 0.86 3.56
CA GLN A 131 26.63 2.20 3.66
C GLN A 131 26.23 3.10 2.49
N GLN A 132 26.12 2.57 1.28
CA GLN A 132 25.62 3.32 0.12
C GLN A 132 24.13 3.68 0.26
N GLY A 133 23.32 2.82 0.90
CA GLY A 133 21.92 3.13 1.23
C GLY A 133 21.75 4.19 2.34
N PHE A 134 22.78 4.46 3.14
CA PHE A 134 22.73 5.40 4.26
C PHE A 134 22.94 6.87 3.85
N TYR A 135 23.55 7.13 2.69
CA TYR A 135 23.87 8.50 2.24
C TYR A 135 22.80 9.14 1.33
N VAL A 136 21.72 8.43 0.99
CA VAL A 136 20.69 8.92 0.04
C VAL A 136 19.34 9.23 0.71
N GLY A 137 19.14 8.99 2.00
CA GLY A 137 17.82 9.17 2.62
C GLY A 137 17.83 9.50 4.10
N ASN A 138 18.29 10.69 4.47
CA ASN A 138 17.89 11.25 5.77
C ASN A 138 16.48 11.82 5.64
N GLY A 139 15.49 10.94 5.89
CA GLY A 139 14.10 11.31 6.10
C GLY A 139 13.14 10.65 5.12
N ILE A 140 12.82 9.38 5.36
CA ILE A 140 11.48 8.77 5.32
C ILE A 140 11.68 7.30 5.73
N ASP A 141 10.99 6.89 6.78
CA ASP A 141 10.99 5.52 7.29
C ASP A 141 10.31 4.58 6.27
N THR A 142 11.08 4.03 5.33
CA THR A 142 10.64 2.93 4.48
C THR A 142 11.66 1.81 4.53
N ASN A 143 11.32 0.75 5.26
CA ASN A 143 11.89 -0.59 5.07
C ASN A 143 11.62 -1.03 3.62
N SER A 144 12.51 -0.65 2.71
CA SER A 144 12.54 -1.15 1.34
C SER A 144 13.21 -2.52 1.33
N ILE A 145 12.39 -3.56 1.28
CA ILE A 145 12.80 -4.92 0.97
C ILE A 145 13.13 -4.98 -0.52
N GLY A 146 14.41 -5.03 -0.86
CA GLY A 146 14.98 -6.05 -1.75
C GLY A 146 14.61 -6.12 -3.23
N PHE A 147 13.88 -5.16 -3.81
CA PHE A 147 13.70 -5.09 -5.27
C PHE A 147 13.92 -3.67 -5.75
N SER A 148 15.15 -3.32 -6.13
CA SER A 148 15.41 -2.08 -6.87
C SER A 148 15.00 -2.29 -8.33
N GLU A 149 13.70 -2.28 -8.59
CA GLU A 149 13.18 -1.96 -9.90
C GLU A 149 13.67 -0.53 -10.26
N PRO A 150 14.03 -0.22 -11.51
CA PRO A 150 14.44 1.14 -11.86
C PRO A 150 13.33 2.11 -11.44
N MET A 151 13.63 2.95 -10.45
CA MET A 151 12.70 3.93 -9.89
C MET A 151 12.06 4.71 -11.04
N ASN A 152 10.73 4.65 -11.18
CA ASN A 152 10.04 5.44 -12.18
C ASN A 152 10.41 6.92 -11.97
N PRO A 153 10.99 7.62 -12.96
CA PRO A 153 11.47 8.99 -12.78
C PRO A 153 10.35 9.97 -12.41
N GLY A 154 9.11 9.71 -12.83
CA GLY A 154 7.94 10.48 -12.42
C GLY A 154 7.60 10.30 -10.94
N ILE A 155 7.79 9.10 -10.39
CA ILE A 155 7.61 8.83 -8.96
C ILE A 155 8.71 9.47 -8.13
N ALA A 156 9.97 9.39 -8.57
CA ALA A 156 11.08 10.09 -7.92
C ALA A 156 10.87 11.62 -7.89
N THR A 157 10.33 12.19 -8.98
CA THR A 157 9.99 13.61 -9.05
C THR A 157 8.89 13.96 -8.05
N PHE A 158 7.83 13.15 -7.98
CA PHE A 158 6.75 13.35 -7.03
C PHE A 158 7.24 13.28 -5.57
N GLU A 159 8.08 12.30 -5.22
CA GLU A 159 8.61 12.18 -3.86
C GLU A 159 9.41 13.41 -3.42
N MET A 160 10.25 13.92 -4.34
CA MET A 160 11.01 15.15 -4.12
C MET A 160 10.09 16.36 -3.93
N GLU A 161 9.16 16.58 -4.84
CA GLU A 161 8.21 17.69 -4.77
C GLU A 161 7.32 17.61 -3.53
N TYR A 162 6.88 16.40 -3.16
CA TYR A 162 6.08 16.18 -1.96
C TYR A 162 6.86 16.46 -0.67
N GLY A 163 8.16 16.13 -0.63
CA GLY A 163 9.05 16.52 0.48
C GLY A 163 9.10 18.05 0.67
N HIS A 164 9.26 18.79 -0.42
CA HIS A 164 9.20 20.26 -0.41
C HIS A 164 7.81 20.78 -0.02
N TRP A 165 6.75 20.15 -0.53
CA TRP A 165 5.37 20.49 -0.19
C TRP A 165 5.14 20.37 1.32
N ILE A 166 5.63 19.29 1.96
CA ILE A 166 5.51 19.11 3.41
C ILE A 166 6.26 20.17 4.20
N GLN A 167 7.46 20.57 3.75
CA GLN A 167 8.22 21.63 4.39
C GLN A 167 7.46 22.95 4.34
N GLU A 168 6.96 23.31 3.16
CA GLU A 168 6.20 24.54 2.96
C GLU A 168 4.87 24.54 3.71
N GLN A 169 4.18 23.40 3.75
CA GLN A 169 2.98 23.22 4.57
C GLN A 169 3.25 23.52 6.04
N ASN A 170 4.40 23.09 6.59
CA ASN A 170 4.76 23.39 7.97
C ASN A 170 5.05 24.88 8.18
N ASN A 171 5.66 25.55 7.20
CA ASN A 171 5.89 27.00 7.24
C ASN A 171 4.57 27.77 7.27
N GLN A 172 3.63 27.46 6.37
CA GLN A 172 2.31 28.09 6.29
C GLN A 172 1.49 27.85 7.56
N ILE A 173 1.56 26.65 8.16
CA ILE A 173 0.94 26.36 9.46
C ILE A 173 1.51 27.27 10.57
N CYS A 174 2.83 27.45 10.62
CA CYS A 174 3.46 28.35 11.58
C CYS A 174 3.04 29.81 11.35
N GLU A 175 3.03 30.27 10.11
CA GLU A 175 2.61 31.62 9.75
C GLU A 175 1.14 31.89 10.12
N LEU A 176 0.22 30.99 9.71
CA LEU A 176 -1.20 31.08 10.08
C LEU A 176 -1.39 31.13 11.59
N ARG A 177 -0.64 30.33 12.35
CA ARG A 177 -0.70 30.32 13.82
C ARG A 177 -0.28 31.67 14.41
N THR A 178 0.85 32.21 13.97
CA THR A 178 1.36 33.52 14.43
C THR A 178 0.39 34.64 14.08
N VAL A 179 -0.11 34.66 12.85
CA VAL A 179 -1.06 35.66 12.35
C VAL A 179 -2.39 35.61 13.10
N LEU A 180 -2.92 34.42 13.38
CA LEU A 180 -4.17 34.25 14.11
C LEU A 180 -4.08 34.57 15.61
N GLN A 181 -2.87 34.60 16.18
CA GLN A 181 -2.60 35.05 17.55
C GLN A 181 -2.40 36.57 17.64
N GLY A 182 -2.02 37.22 16.54
CA GLY A 182 -1.80 38.66 16.45
C GLY A 182 -3.03 39.47 16.03
N GLN A 183 -2.83 40.78 15.89
CA GLN A 183 -3.78 41.69 15.22
C GLN A 183 -3.32 41.87 13.78
N VAL A 184 -3.98 41.19 12.85
CA VAL A 184 -3.65 41.20 11.42
C VAL A 184 -4.83 41.71 10.61
N SER A 185 -4.54 42.43 9.53
CA SER A 185 -5.55 42.95 8.62
C SER A 185 -6.29 41.82 7.90
N ASP A 186 -7.58 42.04 7.59
CA ASP A 186 -8.37 41.05 6.85
C ASP A 186 -7.83 40.79 5.43
N VAL A 187 -7.13 41.76 4.85
CA VAL A 187 -6.51 41.64 3.52
C VAL A 187 -5.34 40.66 3.54
N GLU A 188 -4.45 40.80 4.52
CA GLU A 188 -3.32 39.89 4.70
C GLU A 188 -3.79 38.48 5.05
N LEU A 189 -4.80 38.36 5.92
CA LEU A 189 -5.38 37.06 6.25
C LEU A 189 -6.02 36.37 5.03
N ARG A 190 -6.67 37.14 4.15
CA ARG A 190 -7.24 36.61 2.91
C ARG A 190 -6.17 36.06 1.97
N LEU A 191 -5.06 36.79 1.82
CA LEU A 191 -3.94 36.35 0.99
C LEU A 191 -3.34 35.03 1.51
N LEU A 192 -3.21 34.88 2.83
CA LEU A 192 -2.72 33.64 3.43
C LEU A 192 -3.69 32.47 3.22
N VAL A 193 -4.99 32.71 3.36
CA VAL A 193 -6.02 31.70 3.06
C VAL A 193 -5.94 31.26 1.60
N GLU A 194 -5.85 32.20 0.65
CA GLU A 194 -5.72 31.89 -0.78
C GLU A 194 -4.44 31.11 -1.09
N THR A 195 -3.32 31.48 -0.46
CA THR A 195 -2.03 30.80 -0.62
C THR A 195 -2.09 29.36 -0.09
N ALA A 196 -2.66 29.16 1.10
CA ALA A 196 -2.82 27.83 1.68
C ALA A 196 -3.79 26.95 0.88
N MET A 197 -4.89 27.51 0.36
CA MET A 197 -5.80 26.79 -0.53
C MET A 197 -5.09 26.33 -1.80
N LYS A 198 -4.33 27.22 -2.45
CA LYS A 198 -3.54 26.89 -3.64
C LYS A 198 -2.51 25.79 -3.35
N HIS A 199 -1.89 25.83 -2.17
CA HIS A 199 -0.93 24.82 -1.76
C HIS A 199 -1.54 23.40 -1.74
N TYR A 200 -2.76 23.22 -1.20
CA TYR A 200 -3.45 21.92 -1.31
C TYR A 200 -3.83 21.54 -2.74
N PHE A 201 -4.18 22.51 -3.59
CA PHE A 201 -4.50 22.24 -4.99
C PHE A 201 -3.28 21.79 -5.79
N ASP A 202 -2.11 22.35 -5.50
CA ASP A 202 -0.85 21.89 -6.07
C ASP A 202 -0.58 20.42 -5.69
N LEU A 203 -0.92 19.97 -4.47
CA LEU A 203 -0.84 18.55 -4.10
C LEU A 203 -1.71 17.66 -4.98
N PHE A 204 -2.95 18.04 -5.24
CA PHE A 204 -3.85 17.27 -6.11
C PHE A 204 -3.32 17.21 -7.55
N ARG A 205 -2.71 18.30 -8.05
CA ARG A 205 -2.05 18.30 -9.36
C ARG A 205 -0.86 17.35 -9.40
N MET A 206 0.04 17.41 -8.41
CA MET A 206 1.20 16.52 -8.32
C MET A 206 0.77 15.06 -8.26
N LYS A 207 -0.26 14.75 -7.48
CA LYS A 207 -0.84 13.41 -7.39
C LYS A 207 -1.44 12.92 -8.69
N SER A 208 -2.12 13.79 -9.44
CA SER A 208 -2.67 13.44 -10.76
C SER A 208 -1.56 13.06 -11.75
N ALA A 209 -0.42 13.75 -11.70
CA ALA A 209 0.75 13.40 -12.50
C ALA A 209 1.34 12.05 -12.05
N ALA A 210 1.58 11.86 -10.75
CA ALA A 210 2.10 10.60 -10.21
C ALA A 210 1.18 9.41 -10.49
N ALA A 211 -0.14 9.59 -10.46
CA ALA A 211 -1.10 8.52 -10.73
C ALA A 211 -1.05 8.02 -12.19
N LYS A 212 -0.63 8.86 -13.14
CA LYS A 212 -0.43 8.45 -14.54
C LYS A 212 0.83 7.60 -14.72
N GLU A 213 1.80 7.79 -13.83
CA GLU A 213 3.09 7.07 -13.83
C GLU A 213 2.99 5.76 -13.06
N ASP A 214 2.39 5.80 -11.87
CA ASP A 214 2.07 4.64 -11.04
C ASP A 214 0.87 4.95 -10.12
N VAL A 215 -0.30 4.46 -10.52
CA VAL A 215 -1.54 4.63 -9.74
C VAL A 215 -1.50 3.87 -8.42
N PHE A 216 -0.81 2.73 -8.36
CA PHE A 216 -0.71 1.93 -7.15
C PHE A 216 0.17 2.60 -6.11
N PHE A 217 1.23 3.30 -6.52
CA PHE A 217 2.03 4.14 -5.62
C PHE A 217 1.15 5.19 -4.90
N VAL A 218 0.28 5.89 -5.65
CA VAL A 218 -0.62 6.91 -5.06
C VAL A 218 -1.69 6.26 -4.18
N MET A 219 -2.34 5.20 -4.66
CA MET A 219 -3.45 4.52 -3.97
C MET A 219 -3.02 3.77 -2.71
N SER A 220 -1.84 3.16 -2.72
CA SER A 220 -1.28 2.50 -1.55
C SER A 220 -0.82 3.48 -0.48
N GLY A 221 -0.68 4.77 -0.82
CA GLY A 221 -0.18 5.79 0.10
C GLY A 221 1.30 5.60 0.43
N MET A 222 2.10 5.03 -0.48
CA MET A 222 3.54 4.81 -0.27
C MET A 222 4.31 6.10 0.03
N TRP A 223 3.83 7.22 -0.50
CA TRP A 223 4.28 8.57 -0.24
C TRP A 223 3.88 9.16 1.12
N ARG A 224 3.11 8.44 1.94
CA ARG A 224 2.62 8.87 3.27
C ARG A 224 3.21 8.01 4.38
N THR A 225 3.25 8.56 5.59
CA THR A 225 3.62 7.82 6.80
C THR A 225 2.59 6.74 7.12
N SER A 226 2.96 5.71 7.89
CA SER A 226 2.08 4.57 8.19
C SER A 226 0.79 5.00 8.89
N ALA A 227 0.86 5.95 9.82
CA ALA A 227 -0.32 6.46 10.52
C ALA A 227 -1.23 7.29 9.60
N GLU A 228 -0.69 8.08 8.68
CA GLU A 228 -1.50 8.79 7.68
C GLU A 228 -2.19 7.82 6.72
N ARG A 229 -1.46 6.78 6.27
CA ARG A 229 -1.96 5.76 5.35
C ARG A 229 -3.16 4.99 5.92
N PHE A 230 -3.22 4.83 7.24
CA PHE A 230 -4.35 4.17 7.91
C PHE A 230 -5.69 4.86 7.64
N PHE A 231 -5.70 6.17 7.41
CA PHE A 231 -6.92 6.95 7.15
C PHE A 231 -7.11 7.29 5.66
N LEU A 232 -6.39 6.60 4.77
CA LEU A 232 -6.43 6.86 3.33
C LEU A 232 -7.67 6.24 2.68
N TRP A 233 -8.36 7.04 1.87
CA TRP A 233 -9.49 6.67 1.03
C TRP A 233 -9.19 7.15 -0.40
N ILE A 234 -9.05 6.24 -1.37
CA ILE A 234 -8.75 6.55 -2.79
C ILE A 234 -7.65 7.64 -2.92
N GLY A 235 -6.44 7.29 -2.50
CA GLY A 235 -5.26 8.14 -2.64
C GLY A 235 -5.19 9.36 -1.70
N GLY A 236 -6.12 9.59 -0.76
CA GLY A 236 -6.02 10.73 0.15
C GLY A 236 -7.05 10.69 1.29
N PHE A 237 -7.33 11.81 1.97
CA PHE A 237 -8.33 11.84 3.04
C PHE A 237 -9.76 11.75 2.50
N ARG A 238 -10.72 11.29 3.30
CA ARG A 238 -12.15 11.38 2.99
C ARG A 238 -12.69 12.78 3.37
N PRO A 239 -13.21 13.59 2.42
CA PRO A 239 -13.71 14.95 2.71
C PRO A 239 -14.75 15.04 3.85
N SER A 240 -15.71 14.11 3.91
CA SER A 240 -16.75 14.11 4.95
C SER A 240 -16.18 13.92 6.35
N ASP A 241 -15.25 12.98 6.51
CA ASP A 241 -14.51 12.71 7.76
C ASP A 241 -13.65 13.92 8.13
N LEU A 242 -13.00 14.53 7.14
CA LEU A 242 -12.20 15.73 7.38
C LEU A 242 -13.06 16.88 7.88
N LEU A 243 -14.19 17.17 7.22
CA LEU A 243 -15.11 18.23 7.65
C LEU A 243 -15.62 17.98 9.08
N LYS A 244 -15.88 16.71 9.44
CA LYS A 244 -16.25 16.32 10.81
C LYS A 244 -15.14 16.60 11.83
N VAL A 245 -13.88 16.33 11.48
CA VAL A 245 -12.72 16.62 12.34
C VAL A 245 -12.49 18.13 12.49
N LEU A 246 -12.71 18.91 11.43
CA LEU A 246 -12.49 20.35 11.45
C LEU A 246 -13.59 21.13 12.16
N LEU A 247 -14.84 20.65 12.13
CA LEU A 247 -16.00 21.37 12.66
C LEU A 247 -15.82 21.95 14.09
N PRO A 248 -15.24 21.22 15.06
CA PRO A 248 -15.04 21.72 16.43
C PRO A 248 -13.96 22.81 16.55
N HIS A 249 -13.17 23.05 15.51
CA HIS A 249 -12.04 23.98 15.52
C HIS A 249 -12.36 25.35 14.93
N PHE A 250 -13.58 25.54 14.40
CA PHE A 250 -14.03 26.84 13.93
C PHE A 250 -14.47 27.73 15.10
N ASP A 251 -14.17 29.03 14.99
CA ASP A 251 -14.77 30.04 15.86
C ASP A 251 -16.30 30.05 15.68
N VAL A 252 -17.03 30.71 16.58
CA VAL A 252 -18.51 30.78 16.61
C VAL A 252 -19.08 30.91 15.18
N MET A 253 -19.74 29.85 14.73
CA MET A 253 -20.40 29.77 13.42
C MET A 253 -21.86 30.17 13.57
N THR A 254 -22.45 30.75 12.53
CA THR A 254 -23.89 31.01 12.50
C THR A 254 -24.66 29.70 12.27
N ASP A 255 -25.93 29.65 12.69
CA ASP A 255 -26.79 28.48 12.45
C ASP A 255 -26.87 28.13 10.96
N GLN A 256 -26.88 29.15 10.09
CA GLN A 256 -26.85 28.98 8.64
C GLN A 256 -25.54 28.32 8.18
N GLN A 257 -24.38 28.80 8.66
CA GLN A 257 -23.09 28.18 8.31
C GLN A 257 -23.02 26.73 8.79
N ILE A 258 -23.52 26.42 9.99
CA ILE A 258 -23.54 25.05 10.52
C ILE A 258 -24.41 24.15 9.63
N LEU A 259 -25.59 24.62 9.23
CA LEU A 259 -26.48 23.90 8.32
C LEU A 259 -25.80 23.65 6.97
N ASP A 260 -25.15 24.67 6.39
CA ASP A 260 -24.48 24.57 5.11
C ASP A 260 -23.28 23.61 5.16
N VAL A 261 -22.51 23.60 6.24
CA VAL A 261 -21.42 22.63 6.44
C VAL A 261 -21.98 21.20 6.62
N CYS A 262 -23.11 21.03 7.30
CA CYS A 262 -23.76 19.74 7.41
C CYS A 262 -24.24 19.22 6.04
N ASN A 263 -24.84 20.09 5.23
CA ASN A 263 -25.26 19.77 3.87
C ASN A 263 -24.06 19.41 2.97
N LEU A 264 -22.98 20.20 3.05
CA LEU A 264 -21.74 19.93 2.33
C LEU A 264 -21.16 18.56 2.72
N ARG A 265 -21.08 18.26 4.02
CA ARG A 265 -20.60 16.97 4.52
C ARG A 265 -21.46 15.81 3.99
N GLN A 266 -22.78 15.96 4.00
CA GLN A 266 -23.69 14.94 3.48
C GLN A 266 -23.52 14.74 1.96
N SER A 267 -23.35 15.82 1.20
CA SER A 267 -23.09 15.74 -0.23
C SER A 267 -21.74 15.06 -0.53
N CYS A 268 -20.69 15.38 0.23
CA CYS A 268 -19.41 14.68 0.14
C CYS A 268 -19.57 13.19 0.42
N GLN A 269 -20.29 12.82 1.49
CA GLN A 269 -20.53 11.41 1.84
C GLN A 269 -21.21 10.65 0.71
N GLN A 270 -22.24 11.21 0.09
CA GLN A 270 -22.93 10.57 -1.02
C GLN A 270 -22.01 10.33 -2.22
N ALA A 271 -21.17 11.31 -2.55
CA ALA A 271 -20.19 11.19 -3.62
C ALA A 271 -19.08 10.18 -3.29
N GLU A 272 -18.63 10.16 -2.05
CA GLU A 272 -17.66 9.19 -1.54
C GLU A 272 -18.20 7.76 -1.61
N ASP A 273 -19.46 7.56 -1.23
CA ASP A 273 -20.13 6.25 -1.29
C ASP A 273 -20.28 5.78 -2.74
N ALA A 274 -20.65 6.68 -3.66
CA ALA A 274 -20.74 6.37 -5.08
C ALA A 274 -19.38 5.99 -5.69
N LEU A 275 -18.32 6.74 -5.36
CA LEU A 275 -16.95 6.42 -5.80
C LEU A 275 -16.44 5.12 -5.19
N SER A 276 -16.73 4.86 -3.92
CA SER A 276 -16.33 3.61 -3.24
C SER A 276 -17.03 2.40 -3.87
N GLN A 277 -18.34 2.48 -4.14
CA GLN A 277 -19.07 1.42 -4.84
C GLN A 277 -18.56 1.21 -6.27
N GLY A 278 -18.19 2.28 -6.98
CA GLY A 278 -17.56 2.18 -8.30
C GLY A 278 -16.22 1.45 -8.25
N MET A 279 -15.39 1.77 -7.25
CA MET A 279 -14.10 1.13 -7.03
C MET A 279 -14.27 -0.35 -6.67
N GLU A 280 -15.21 -0.68 -5.79
CA GLU A 280 -15.54 -2.07 -5.45
C GLU A 280 -15.95 -2.86 -6.69
N LYS A 281 -16.83 -2.32 -7.54
CA LYS A 281 -17.21 -2.98 -8.80
C LYS A 281 -16.00 -3.18 -9.71
N LEU A 282 -15.13 -2.19 -9.84
CA LEU A 282 -13.90 -2.31 -10.62
C LEU A 282 -12.99 -3.42 -10.08
N GLN A 283 -12.85 -3.53 -8.76
CA GLN A 283 -12.07 -4.61 -8.13
C GLN A 283 -12.67 -5.99 -8.41
N HIS A 284 -14.00 -6.14 -8.37
CA HIS A 284 -14.66 -7.40 -8.73
C HIS A 284 -14.41 -7.74 -10.22
N THR A 285 -14.60 -6.77 -11.12
CA THR A 285 -14.33 -6.98 -12.55
C THR A 285 -12.86 -7.34 -12.81
N LEU A 286 -11.92 -6.68 -12.13
CA LEU A 286 -10.49 -7.01 -12.20
C LEU A 286 -10.22 -8.44 -11.73
N ALA A 287 -10.80 -8.85 -10.60
CA ALA A 287 -10.68 -10.20 -10.09
C ALA A 287 -11.21 -11.23 -11.09
N ASP A 288 -12.35 -10.98 -11.72
CA ASP A 288 -12.94 -11.83 -12.76
C ASP A 288 -12.05 -11.90 -14.01
N CYS A 289 -11.48 -10.76 -14.45
CA CYS A 289 -10.54 -10.71 -15.58
C CYS A 289 -9.30 -11.57 -15.32
N VAL A 290 -8.73 -11.47 -14.12
CA VAL A 290 -7.53 -12.23 -13.72
C VAL A 290 -7.85 -13.72 -13.52
N ALA A 291 -9.01 -14.04 -12.96
CA ALA A 291 -9.45 -15.42 -12.74
C ALA A 291 -9.99 -16.11 -14.01
N GLY A 292 -10.17 -15.37 -15.11
CA GLY A 292 -10.72 -15.89 -16.36
C GLY A 292 -9.90 -17.05 -16.95
N GLY A 293 -10.57 -18.13 -17.36
CA GLY A 293 -9.92 -19.34 -17.90
C GLY A 293 -9.65 -20.40 -16.83
N ARG A 294 -8.86 -21.44 -17.15
CA ARG A 294 -8.47 -22.47 -16.17
C ARG A 294 -7.17 -22.06 -15.49
N LEU A 295 -7.24 -21.78 -14.19
CA LEU A 295 -6.05 -21.58 -13.36
C LEU A 295 -5.13 -22.82 -13.47
N GLY A 296 -3.89 -22.61 -13.90
CA GLY A 296 -2.93 -23.70 -14.19
C GLY A 296 -2.67 -23.98 -15.67
N GLU A 297 -3.40 -23.32 -16.59
CA GLU A 297 -2.98 -23.23 -18.00
C GLU A 297 -1.80 -22.27 -18.15
N GLY A 298 -0.81 -22.63 -18.98
CA GLY A 298 0.46 -21.92 -19.07
C GLY A 298 0.42 -20.52 -19.72
N SER A 299 -0.73 -20.08 -20.24
CA SER A 299 -0.89 -18.77 -20.89
C SER A 299 -1.86 -17.89 -20.12
N TYR A 300 -1.31 -16.97 -19.31
CA TYR A 300 -2.04 -15.95 -18.55
C TYR A 300 -2.06 -14.56 -19.25
N ILE A 301 -1.41 -14.45 -20.41
CA ILE A 301 -1.22 -13.17 -21.12
C ILE A 301 -2.56 -12.49 -21.49
N PRO A 302 -3.58 -13.20 -22.03
CA PRO A 302 -4.87 -12.58 -22.36
C PRO A 302 -5.60 -11.99 -21.15
N GLN A 303 -5.55 -12.70 -20.01
CA GLN A 303 -6.15 -12.27 -18.74
C GLN A 303 -5.47 -11.02 -18.21
N VAL A 304 -4.13 -10.99 -18.25
CA VAL A 304 -3.34 -9.83 -17.83
C VAL A 304 -3.61 -8.63 -18.72
N ASN A 305 -3.68 -8.79 -20.04
CA ASN A 305 -3.99 -7.67 -20.94
C ASN A 305 -5.38 -7.07 -20.66
N SER A 306 -6.39 -7.93 -20.50
CA SER A 306 -7.75 -7.50 -20.14
C SER A 306 -7.78 -6.79 -18.79
N ALA A 307 -7.06 -7.30 -17.78
CA ALA A 307 -6.94 -6.66 -16.48
C ALA A 307 -6.21 -5.30 -16.56
N MET A 308 -5.16 -5.18 -17.37
CA MET A 308 -4.42 -3.94 -17.57
C MET A 308 -5.31 -2.82 -18.12
N GLU A 309 -6.16 -3.09 -19.10
CA GLU A 309 -7.14 -2.12 -19.62
C GLU A 309 -8.10 -1.63 -18.52
N ARG A 310 -8.47 -2.51 -17.58
CA ARG A 310 -9.31 -2.13 -16.42
C ARG A 310 -8.53 -1.33 -15.38
N LEU A 311 -7.24 -1.60 -15.19
CA LEU A 311 -6.39 -0.86 -14.26
C LEU A 311 -6.23 0.62 -14.63
N GLU A 312 -6.30 0.97 -15.91
CA GLU A 312 -6.28 2.37 -16.35
C GLU A 312 -7.42 3.20 -15.71
N ALA A 313 -8.57 2.58 -15.41
CA ALA A 313 -9.68 3.25 -14.75
C ALA A 313 -9.33 3.75 -13.34
N LEU A 314 -8.35 3.15 -12.65
CA LEU A 314 -7.92 3.57 -11.33
C LEU A 314 -7.42 5.02 -11.32
N VAL A 315 -6.73 5.45 -12.39
CA VAL A 315 -6.25 6.83 -12.53
C VAL A 315 -7.42 7.81 -12.49
N SER A 316 -8.53 7.45 -13.15
CA SER A 316 -9.76 8.24 -13.14
C SER A 316 -10.36 8.32 -11.73
N PHE A 317 -10.41 7.21 -10.98
CA PHE A 317 -10.91 7.23 -9.60
C PHE A 317 -10.08 8.12 -8.67
N VAL A 318 -8.74 8.07 -8.77
CA VAL A 318 -7.86 8.95 -7.99
C VAL A 318 -8.12 10.42 -8.31
N ASN A 319 -8.23 10.76 -9.60
CA ASN A 319 -8.52 12.13 -10.04
C ASN A 319 -9.92 12.60 -9.59
N GLN A 320 -10.94 11.74 -9.65
CA GLN A 320 -12.30 12.07 -9.19
C GLN A 320 -12.35 12.29 -7.68
N ALA A 321 -11.64 11.45 -6.91
CA ALA A 321 -11.54 11.62 -5.46
C ALA A 321 -10.81 12.93 -5.08
N ASP A 322 -9.73 13.28 -5.79
CA ASP A 322 -9.04 14.56 -5.58
C ASP A 322 -9.86 15.77 -6.04
N HIS A 323 -10.65 15.62 -7.10
CA HIS A 323 -11.60 16.66 -7.49
C HIS A 323 -12.67 16.88 -6.42
N LEU A 324 -13.19 15.82 -5.80
CA LEU A 324 -14.11 15.94 -4.66
C LEU A 324 -13.47 16.64 -3.46
N ARG A 325 -12.19 16.36 -3.16
CA ARG A 325 -11.44 17.08 -2.11
C ARG A 325 -11.28 18.55 -2.43
N HIS A 326 -10.93 18.86 -3.68
CA HIS A 326 -10.82 20.23 -4.17
C HIS A 326 -12.14 20.98 -3.99
N GLU A 327 -13.25 20.43 -4.47
CA GLU A 327 -14.57 21.04 -4.34
C GLU A 327 -14.99 21.20 -2.87
N ALA A 328 -14.76 20.19 -2.03
CA ALA A 328 -15.08 20.28 -0.61
C ALA A 328 -14.34 21.43 0.08
N LEU A 329 -13.04 21.60 -0.19
CA LEU A 329 -12.26 22.72 0.36
C LEU A 329 -12.76 24.06 -0.18
N GLN A 330 -13.07 24.16 -1.48
CA GLN A 330 -13.58 25.39 -2.07
C GLN A 330 -14.95 25.78 -1.51
N GLN A 331 -15.90 24.84 -1.42
CA GLN A 331 -17.22 25.11 -0.86
C GLN A 331 -17.13 25.47 0.62
N MET A 332 -16.27 24.80 1.38
CA MET A 332 -16.03 25.16 2.78
C MET A 332 -15.53 26.60 2.89
N ASN A 333 -14.56 27.01 2.06
CA ASN A 333 -14.07 28.39 2.05
C ASN A 333 -15.17 29.41 1.73
N ARG A 334 -16.12 29.08 0.85
CA ARG A 334 -17.28 29.94 0.51
C ARG A 334 -18.27 30.09 1.66
N ILE A 335 -18.46 29.05 2.47
CA ILE A 335 -19.36 29.07 3.63
C ILE A 335 -18.75 29.90 4.78
N LEU A 336 -17.43 29.81 4.95
CA LEU A 336 -16.71 30.41 6.06
C LEU A 336 -16.36 31.89 5.82
N THR A 337 -16.23 32.65 6.91
CA THR A 337 -15.50 33.92 6.88
C THR A 337 -14.01 33.68 6.67
N THR A 338 -13.27 34.69 6.23
CA THR A 338 -11.81 34.58 6.03
C THR A 338 -11.08 34.12 7.30
N ARG A 339 -11.49 34.61 8.48
CA ARG A 339 -10.89 34.21 9.76
C ARG A 339 -11.20 32.76 10.13
N GLN A 340 -12.45 32.32 9.94
CA GLN A 340 -12.82 30.92 10.13
C GLN A 340 -12.09 29.99 9.13
N ALA A 341 -11.93 30.41 7.86
CA ALA A 341 -11.20 29.65 6.85
C ALA A 341 -9.72 29.50 7.23
N ALA A 342 -9.06 30.57 7.70
CA ALA A 342 -7.70 30.52 8.21
C ALA A 342 -7.55 29.56 9.40
N ARG A 343 -8.49 29.59 10.36
CA ARG A 343 -8.55 28.65 11.49
C ARG A 343 -8.74 27.20 11.02
N GLY A 344 -9.61 26.98 10.05
CA GLY A 344 -9.83 25.67 9.43
C GLY A 344 -8.58 25.11 8.76
N LEU A 345 -7.88 25.94 7.98
CA LEU A 345 -6.64 25.55 7.30
C LEU A 345 -5.50 25.27 8.28
N LEU A 346 -5.40 26.05 9.37
CA LEU A 346 -4.49 25.77 10.47
C LEU A 346 -4.82 24.41 11.11
N ALA A 347 -6.07 24.17 11.49
CA ALA A 347 -6.51 22.92 12.10
C ALA A 347 -6.30 21.70 11.17
N LEU A 348 -6.54 21.88 9.88
CA LEU A 348 -6.28 20.87 8.84
C LEU A 348 -4.80 20.50 8.79
N GLY A 349 -3.93 21.49 8.75
CA GLY A 349 -2.49 21.29 8.76
C GLY A 349 -1.99 20.60 10.03
N GLU A 350 -2.45 21.05 11.20
CA GLU A 350 -2.10 20.45 12.49
C GLU A 350 -2.60 19.01 12.62
N TYR A 351 -3.78 18.69 12.09
CA TYR A 351 -4.30 17.32 12.07
C TYR A 351 -3.34 16.36 11.36
N PHE A 352 -2.89 16.70 10.14
CA PHE A 352 -1.92 15.88 9.41
C PHE A 352 -0.52 15.88 10.05
N GLN A 353 -0.09 16.99 10.66
CA GLN A 353 1.15 17.00 11.45
C GLN A 353 1.09 16.03 12.62
N ARG A 354 -0.05 15.95 13.33
CA ARG A 354 -0.25 15.00 14.44
C ARG A 354 -0.24 13.55 13.96
N LEU A 355 -0.82 13.25 12.80
CA LEU A 355 -0.73 11.92 12.20
C LEU A 355 0.72 11.54 11.88
N ARG A 356 1.50 12.46 11.30
CA ARG A 356 2.94 12.24 11.04
C ARG A 356 3.72 12.02 12.33
N ALA A 357 3.49 12.86 13.35
CA ALA A 357 4.13 12.74 14.66
C ALA A 357 3.78 11.42 15.37
N LEU A 358 2.53 10.95 15.23
CA LEU A 358 2.09 9.65 15.73
C LEU A 358 2.88 8.51 15.07
N SER A 359 3.06 8.57 13.75
CA SER A 359 3.86 7.57 13.02
C SER A 359 5.30 7.51 13.53
N SER A 360 5.96 8.66 13.68
CA SER A 360 7.33 8.74 14.20
C SER A 360 7.42 8.20 15.63
N SER A 361 6.50 8.60 16.51
CA SER A 361 6.47 8.16 17.91
C SER A 361 6.27 6.64 18.02
N TRP A 362 5.44 6.05 17.15
CA TRP A 362 5.22 4.61 17.11
C TRP A 362 6.41 3.83 16.59
N ALA A 363 7.15 4.40 15.63
CA ALA A 363 8.37 3.79 15.09
C ALA A 363 9.50 3.76 16.13
N THR A 364 9.63 4.82 16.94
CA THR A 364 10.67 4.96 17.96
C THR A 364 10.32 4.36 19.32
N ARG A 365 9.17 3.70 19.47
CA ARG A 365 8.79 3.08 20.75
C ARG A 365 9.77 1.96 21.10
N ASP A 366 10.17 1.91 22.36
CA ASP A 366 10.97 0.80 22.87
C ASP A 366 10.16 -0.49 22.72
N ARG A 367 10.66 -1.40 21.88
CA ARG A 367 10.12 -2.76 21.81
C ARG A 367 10.75 -3.52 22.96
N GLU A 368 10.08 -3.57 24.10
CA GLU A 368 10.45 -4.50 25.17
C GLU A 368 10.56 -5.90 24.55
N GLN A 369 11.76 -6.47 24.60
CA GLN A 369 12.01 -7.84 24.19
C GLN A 369 11.34 -8.74 25.23
N THR A 370 10.13 -9.21 24.94
CA THR A 370 9.48 -10.33 25.64
C THR A 370 9.91 -11.65 25.06
#